data_AF-A0A4S8YYC9-F1
#
_entry.id   AF-A0A4S8YYC9-F1
#
_cell.length_a   1.000
_cell.length_b   1.000
_cell.length_c   1.000
_cell.angle_alpha   90.00
_cell.angle_beta   90.00
_cell.angle_gamma   90.00
#
_symmetry.space_group_name_H-M   'P 1'
#
loop_
_entity.id
_entity.type
_entity.pdbx_description
1 polymer ?
#
loop_
_entity_poly.entity_id
_entity_poly.type
_entity_poly.pdbx_seq_one_letter_code
_entity_poly.pdbx_strand_id
1 'polypeptide(L)'
;MASPFIMADHHVHQQSSLKRKRSPTDHAPAARIKQEDNEPVEQIDRSYDQNGSSLISLLIERDRYAPMTDRIMGYLGVVDILALTGTSKSLSNLYNDSLPRYWDIDQRLSRFVSDPTKFRRILGRNNGLIVGSFPLQFFSRLHWDDSSLDILVQEGEAAKAMKKHIRSQRYLEPNTINYDMGHTEIDIKWTPWTRQGRANTVINLITVPDIPIHGFLLGSGSTTTANACFITWNKAYCLFPRRTFLRGEINMAFNVGPDRLLARDAMLERYKRRGWYVGDRPMQKETDSLQDFDNAISSLDGARRIGDAKMWSIPLDCDVFNMVPEVVSRSRSFYETNTFQVVTHREHGKELSYKIHTEAVQCCTLRYRYTFDFMEYPRDDFHCHLRYKLCRRAALFIRHHQYNNNFTLGIEETSASLEVMSKAREDDIGESVYVCPLLEARGEKVFKRPDGWKYADDDIRVIYDEWIKYNHDPQKVKVEIKEEKED
;
A
#
# COMPACT_ATOMS: atom_id res chain seq x y z
N MET A 1 -13.22 -3.78 25.53
CA MET A 1 -13.06 -2.36 25.17
C MET A 1 -11.66 -2.18 24.61
N ALA A 2 -11.53 -2.21 23.28
CA ALA A 2 -10.24 -2.17 22.60
C ALA A 2 -9.93 -0.72 22.18
N SER A 3 -8.76 -0.23 22.57
CA SER A 3 -8.24 1.09 22.19
C SER A 3 -7.78 1.06 20.73
N PRO A 4 -8.07 2.08 19.90
CA PRO A 4 -7.59 2.13 18.52
C PRO A 4 -6.09 2.47 18.50
N PHE A 5 -5.26 1.48 18.16
CA PHE A 5 -3.84 1.70 17.87
C PHE A 5 -3.69 2.41 16.51
N ILE A 6 -3.34 3.70 16.59
CA ILE A 6 -2.92 4.56 15.48
C ILE A 6 -1.44 4.26 15.21
N MET A 7 -1.11 3.84 13.98
CA MET A 7 0.29 3.81 13.53
C MET A 7 0.76 5.24 13.32
N ALA A 8 1.91 5.58 13.90
CA ALA A 8 2.42 6.94 13.97
C ALA A 8 2.60 7.59 12.59
N ASP A 9 1.96 8.75 12.40
CA ASP A 9 2.28 9.68 11.34
C ASP A 9 3.70 10.23 11.52
N HIS A 10 4.47 10.22 10.43
CA HIS A 10 5.78 10.86 10.37
C HIS A 10 5.61 12.38 10.23
N HIS A 11 5.53 13.09 11.36
CA HIS A 11 5.75 14.54 11.41
C HIS A 11 7.11 14.90 11.99
N VAL A 12 7.83 15.75 11.24
CA VAL A 12 9.14 16.32 11.54
C VAL A 12 9.08 17.20 12.79
N HIS A 13 10.09 17.07 13.66
CA HIS A 13 10.27 17.78 14.92
C HIS A 13 10.11 19.32 14.84
N GLN A 14 9.27 19.88 15.72
CA GLN A 14 9.53 21.17 16.35
C GLN A 14 9.32 21.04 17.87
N GLN A 15 10.41 21.22 18.63
CA GLN A 15 10.36 21.33 20.09
C GLN A 15 9.77 22.69 20.47
N SER A 16 8.67 22.71 21.22
CA SER A 16 8.31 23.88 22.03
C SER A 16 8.07 23.44 23.48
N SER A 17 8.87 24.04 24.35
CA SER A 17 8.89 23.83 25.79
C SER A 17 7.77 24.63 26.46
N LEU A 18 6.76 23.97 27.00
CA LEU A 18 5.80 24.59 27.91
C LEU A 18 5.67 23.77 29.20
N LYS A 19 6.34 24.29 30.24
CA LYS A 19 6.18 23.88 31.65
C LYS A 19 4.71 24.06 32.06
N ARG A 20 4.04 23.00 32.50
CA ARG A 20 2.73 23.12 33.18
C ARG A 20 2.88 22.83 34.67
N LYS A 21 2.46 23.84 35.45
CA LYS A 21 2.46 23.93 36.92
C LYS A 21 1.56 22.85 37.54
N ARG A 22 2.00 22.29 38.66
CA ARG A 22 1.17 21.54 39.61
C ARG A 22 0.31 22.51 40.43
N SER A 23 -0.91 22.10 40.73
CA SER A 23 -1.79 22.65 41.77
C SER A 23 -2.52 21.48 42.47
N PRO A 24 -2.95 21.63 43.74
CA PRO A 24 -2.94 20.55 44.73
C PRO A 24 -4.32 19.99 45.11
N THR A 25 -4.27 18.73 45.60
CA THR A 25 -5.13 18.01 46.56
C THR A 25 -6.60 18.39 46.76
N ASP A 26 -7.46 17.37 46.69
CA ASP A 26 -8.55 17.21 47.67
C ASP A 26 -8.64 15.76 48.16
N HIS A 27 -8.75 15.63 49.49
CA HIS A 27 -8.81 14.40 50.26
C HIS A 27 -10.25 13.91 50.42
N ALA A 28 -10.47 12.59 50.36
CA ALA A 28 -11.41 11.92 51.27
C ALA A 28 -10.97 10.44 51.50
N PRO A 29 -11.13 9.90 52.72
CA PRO A 29 -10.45 8.70 53.17
C PRO A 29 -11.31 7.44 53.00
N ALA A 30 -10.74 6.36 52.46
CA ALA A 30 -11.38 5.05 52.48
C ALA A 30 -10.58 4.08 53.37
N ALA A 31 -11.34 3.39 54.22
CA ALA A 31 -10.92 2.63 55.37
C ALA A 31 -9.88 1.54 55.09
N ARG A 32 -8.96 1.43 56.05
CA ARG A 32 -7.89 0.44 56.16
C ARG A 32 -8.48 -0.90 56.60
N ILE A 33 -8.60 -1.87 55.69
CA ILE A 33 -8.76 -3.28 56.07
C ILE A 33 -7.36 -3.82 56.36
N LYS A 34 -7.13 -4.20 57.62
CA LYS A 34 -5.96 -4.96 58.02
C LYS A 34 -6.16 -6.41 57.58
N GLN A 35 -5.29 -6.91 56.73
CA GLN A 35 -4.97 -8.34 56.68
C GLN A 35 -3.48 -8.47 56.98
N GLU A 36 -3.23 -9.09 58.14
CA GLU A 36 -1.94 -9.62 58.54
C GLU A 36 -1.70 -10.87 57.70
N ASP A 37 -0.68 -10.85 56.85
CA ASP A 37 0.09 -12.03 56.45
C ASP A 37 1.55 -11.58 56.37
N ASN A 38 2.26 -11.77 57.48
CA ASN A 38 3.70 -11.61 57.58
C ASN A 38 4.35 -12.88 57.01
N GLU A 39 4.57 -12.94 55.70
CA GLU A 39 5.68 -13.71 55.15
C GLU A 39 6.81 -12.74 54.78
N PRO A 40 8.08 -13.04 55.11
CA PRO A 40 9.18 -12.22 54.69
C PRO A 40 9.30 -12.37 53.17
N VAL A 41 8.83 -11.35 52.43
CA VAL A 41 9.23 -11.16 51.04
C VAL A 41 10.75 -11.05 51.07
N GLU A 42 11.45 -12.07 50.60
CA GLU A 42 12.88 -11.98 50.29
C GLU A 42 13.06 -10.72 49.45
N GLN A 43 13.65 -9.68 50.05
CA GLN A 43 14.15 -8.55 49.31
C GLN A 43 15.28 -9.11 48.45
N ILE A 44 14.95 -9.46 47.21
CA ILE A 44 15.93 -9.76 46.18
C ILE A 44 16.80 -8.51 46.08
N ASP A 45 18.02 -8.64 46.60
CA ASP A 45 19.04 -7.62 46.54
C ASP A 45 19.39 -7.39 45.06
N ARG A 46 18.82 -6.33 44.48
CA ARG A 46 19.07 -5.92 43.08
C ARG A 46 20.40 -5.17 42.93
N SER A 47 21.32 -5.28 43.88
CA SER A 47 22.65 -4.68 43.79
C SER A 47 23.58 -5.40 42.79
N TYR A 48 23.19 -6.56 42.25
CA TYR A 48 24.01 -7.37 41.34
C TYR A 48 23.88 -7.08 39.82
N ASP A 49 23.08 -6.10 39.39
CA ASP A 49 22.75 -5.93 37.96
C ASP A 49 23.48 -4.77 37.24
N GLN A 50 24.66 -4.36 37.72
CA GLN A 50 25.45 -3.34 37.00
C GLN A 50 26.25 -3.88 35.81
N ASN A 51 26.32 -5.22 35.64
CA ASN A 51 26.99 -5.88 34.52
C ASN A 51 26.17 -7.01 33.86
N GLY A 52 24.89 -7.17 34.24
CA GLY A 52 24.00 -8.20 33.71
C GLY A 52 23.45 -7.83 32.34
N SER A 53 23.71 -8.64 31.31
CA SER A 53 23.07 -8.48 30.01
C SER A 53 21.59 -8.87 30.17
N SER A 54 20.67 -7.92 30.09
CA SER A 54 19.23 -8.25 30.12
C SER A 54 18.80 -8.91 28.80
N LEU A 55 17.69 -9.67 28.80
CA LEU A 55 17.10 -10.20 27.56
C LEU A 55 16.80 -9.08 26.54
N ILE A 56 16.48 -7.88 27.04
CA ILE A 56 16.25 -6.68 26.23
C ILE A 56 17.57 -6.23 25.57
N SER A 57 18.69 -6.23 26.30
CA SER A 57 20.01 -5.88 25.78
C SER A 57 20.42 -6.77 24.61
N LEU A 58 20.06 -8.06 24.61
CA LEU A 58 20.33 -8.97 23.48
C LEU A 58 19.63 -8.56 22.17
N LEU A 59 18.50 -7.85 22.26
CA LEU A 59 17.72 -7.44 21.09
C LEU A 59 18.03 -6.01 20.62
N ILE A 60 18.51 -5.16 21.52
CA ILE A 60 18.80 -3.74 21.26
C ILE A 60 20.29 -3.51 21.00
N GLU A 61 21.19 -4.15 21.74
CA GLU A 61 22.65 -4.05 21.53
C GLU A 61 23.12 -5.03 20.45
N ARG A 62 22.54 -4.90 19.25
CA ARG A 62 22.65 -5.91 18.19
C ARG A 62 24.07 -6.13 17.71
N ASP A 63 24.88 -5.09 17.61
CA ASP A 63 26.27 -5.21 17.16
C ASP A 63 27.12 -6.01 18.14
N ARG A 64 26.78 -5.93 19.44
CA ARG A 64 27.46 -6.65 20.51
C ARG A 64 27.08 -8.13 20.56
N TYR A 65 25.82 -8.45 20.24
CA TYR A 65 25.26 -9.81 20.37
C TYR A 65 24.78 -10.43 19.06
N ALA A 66 25.28 -9.96 17.91
CA ALA A 66 24.74 -10.24 16.58
C ALA A 66 24.38 -11.72 16.31
N PRO A 67 25.21 -12.73 16.63
CA PRO A 67 24.85 -14.13 16.39
C PRO A 67 23.63 -14.61 17.18
N MET A 68 23.46 -14.12 18.40
CA MET A 68 22.30 -14.46 19.24
C MET A 68 21.06 -13.70 18.77
N THR A 69 21.20 -12.39 18.52
CA THR A 69 20.13 -11.56 17.97
C THR A 69 19.59 -12.16 16.68
N ASP A 70 20.46 -12.55 15.74
CA ASP A 70 20.04 -13.14 14.45
C ASP A 70 19.28 -14.45 14.62
N ARG A 71 19.73 -15.32 15.53
CA ARG A 71 19.03 -16.57 15.81
C ARG A 71 17.65 -16.30 16.39
N ILE A 72 17.55 -15.44 17.41
CA ILE A 72 16.26 -15.10 18.03
C ILE A 72 15.33 -14.48 16.97
N MET A 73 15.79 -13.45 16.27
CA MET A 73 15.03 -12.79 15.22
C MET A 73 14.66 -13.75 14.08
N GLY A 74 15.45 -14.79 13.83
CA GLY A 74 15.13 -15.83 12.84
C GLY A 74 13.91 -16.69 13.19
N TYR A 75 13.57 -16.83 14.48
CA TYR A 75 12.41 -17.59 14.93
C TYR A 75 11.15 -16.74 15.12
N LEU A 76 11.26 -15.41 15.10
CA LEU A 76 10.12 -14.52 15.33
C LEU A 76 9.40 -14.21 14.01
N GLY A 77 8.09 -14.37 13.97
CA GLY A 77 7.26 -13.83 12.90
C GLY A 77 7.16 -12.30 12.98
N VAL A 78 6.55 -11.68 11.97
CA VAL A 78 6.23 -10.24 12.02
C VAL A 78 5.34 -9.90 13.21
N VAL A 79 4.34 -10.74 13.51
CA VAL A 79 3.41 -10.53 14.62
C VAL A 79 4.14 -10.55 15.96
N ASP A 80 5.08 -11.48 16.13
CA ASP A 80 5.88 -11.57 17.36
C ASP A 80 6.79 -10.35 17.54
N ILE A 81 7.43 -9.88 16.46
CA ILE A 81 8.24 -8.65 16.49
C ILE A 81 7.37 -7.46 16.90
N LEU A 82 6.19 -7.30 16.31
CA LEU A 82 5.27 -6.21 16.65
C LEU A 82 4.80 -6.32 18.12
N ALA A 83 4.46 -7.51 18.60
CA ALA A 83 4.09 -7.72 20.00
C ALA A 83 5.24 -7.32 20.94
N LEU A 84 6.49 -7.67 20.60
CA LEU A 84 7.67 -7.27 21.37
C LEU A 84 7.82 -5.74 21.46
N THR A 85 7.55 -5.00 20.39
CA THR A 85 7.60 -3.51 20.42
C THR A 85 6.62 -2.91 21.44
N GLY A 86 5.49 -3.59 21.71
CA GLY A 86 4.47 -3.14 22.66
C GLY A 86 4.79 -3.47 24.11
N THR A 87 5.79 -4.31 24.39
CA THR A 87 6.09 -4.77 25.76
C THR A 87 6.99 -3.82 26.56
N SER A 88 7.82 -3.02 25.89
CA SER A 88 8.78 -2.13 26.54
C SER A 88 9.11 -0.92 25.69
N LYS A 89 9.29 0.24 26.33
CA LYS A 89 9.74 1.47 25.66
C LYS A 89 11.08 1.27 24.94
N SER A 90 12.00 0.49 25.51
CA SER A 90 13.29 0.22 24.89
C SER A 90 13.15 -0.59 23.60
N LEU A 91 12.13 -1.45 23.50
CA LEU A 91 11.86 -2.27 22.32
C LEU A 91 10.96 -1.59 21.30
N SER A 92 10.44 -0.38 21.58
CA SER A 92 9.47 0.31 20.72
C SER A 92 9.95 0.52 19.28
N ASN A 93 11.27 0.68 19.07
CA ASN A 93 11.88 0.84 17.75
C ASN A 93 12.40 -0.46 17.14
N LEU A 94 12.27 -1.61 17.83
CA LEU A 94 12.85 -2.89 17.40
C LEU A 94 12.48 -3.22 15.95
N TYR A 95 11.21 -3.04 15.58
CA TYR A 95 10.74 -3.28 14.23
C TYR A 95 11.47 -2.42 13.20
N ASN A 96 11.48 -1.09 13.37
CA ASN A 96 12.10 -0.15 12.43
C ASN A 96 13.60 -0.40 12.29
N ASP A 97 14.29 -0.61 13.42
CA ASP A 97 15.72 -0.89 13.43
C ASP A 97 16.04 -2.23 12.72
N SER A 98 15.08 -3.16 12.67
CA SER A 98 15.24 -4.50 12.10
C SER A 98 15.03 -4.55 10.58
N LEU A 99 14.33 -3.55 10.01
CA LEU A 99 13.98 -3.50 8.59
C LEU A 99 15.19 -3.70 7.65
N PRO A 100 16.31 -2.96 7.78
CA PRO A 100 17.41 -3.07 6.81
C PRO A 100 18.05 -4.46 6.75
N ARG A 101 18.05 -5.19 7.87
CA ARG A 101 18.72 -6.49 8.00
C ARG A 101 17.83 -7.67 7.65
N TYR A 102 16.57 -7.64 8.05
CA TYR A 102 15.68 -8.80 7.94
C TYR A 102 14.65 -8.70 6.81
N TRP A 103 14.51 -7.53 6.19
CA TRP A 103 13.72 -7.29 4.98
C TRP A 103 14.61 -6.88 3.79
N ASP A 104 15.73 -7.59 3.62
CA ASP A 104 16.61 -7.41 2.46
C ASP A 104 15.98 -8.00 1.19
N ILE A 105 15.48 -7.11 0.35
CA ILE A 105 14.89 -7.46 -0.94
C ILE A 105 15.93 -7.95 -1.96
N ASP A 106 17.15 -7.40 -1.93
CA ASP A 106 18.18 -7.71 -2.91
C ASP A 106 18.74 -9.11 -2.64
N GLN A 107 18.94 -9.47 -1.37
CA GLN A 107 19.27 -10.83 -0.96
C GLN A 107 18.22 -11.84 -1.46
N ARG A 108 16.92 -11.54 -1.33
CA ARG A 108 15.83 -12.43 -1.78
C ARG A 108 15.77 -12.54 -3.31
N LEU A 109 16.01 -11.44 -4.02
CA LEU A 109 16.04 -11.40 -5.48
C LEU A 109 17.26 -12.12 -6.07
N SER A 110 18.35 -12.27 -5.32
CA SER A 110 19.59 -12.93 -5.78
C SER A 110 19.38 -14.37 -6.28
N ARG A 111 18.32 -15.05 -5.81
CA ARG A 111 17.91 -16.37 -6.30
C ARG A 111 17.45 -16.33 -7.76
N PHE A 112 16.84 -15.24 -8.20
CA PHE A 112 16.26 -15.09 -9.54
C PHE A 112 17.19 -14.33 -10.48
N VAL A 113 17.86 -13.29 -9.99
CA VAL A 113 18.69 -12.41 -10.81
C VAL A 113 20.09 -12.26 -10.22
N SER A 114 21.10 -12.20 -11.09
CA SER A 114 22.50 -12.04 -10.71
C SER A 114 22.83 -10.67 -10.11
N ASP A 115 22.10 -9.63 -10.51
CA ASP A 115 22.26 -8.25 -10.06
C ASP A 115 20.88 -7.68 -9.68
N PRO A 116 20.44 -7.88 -8.43
CA PRO A 116 19.15 -7.39 -7.91
C PRO A 116 18.96 -5.88 -8.07
N THR A 117 20.01 -5.10 -7.84
CA THR A 117 19.99 -3.64 -7.97
C THR A 117 19.74 -3.25 -9.43
N LYS A 118 20.47 -3.83 -10.40
CA LYS A 118 20.20 -3.57 -11.82
C LYS A 118 18.80 -4.00 -12.23
N PHE A 119 18.31 -5.13 -11.72
CA PHE A 119 16.95 -5.58 -11.95
C PHE A 119 15.92 -4.59 -11.43
N ARG A 120 16.03 -4.12 -10.18
CA ARG A 120 15.14 -3.09 -9.59
C ARG A 120 15.18 -1.77 -10.36
N ARG A 121 16.34 -1.36 -10.88
CA ARG A 121 16.44 -0.18 -11.75
C ARG A 121 15.65 -0.36 -13.06
N ILE A 122 15.70 -1.54 -13.66
CA ILE A 122 14.90 -1.88 -14.85
C ILE A 122 13.43 -1.92 -14.50
N LEU A 123 13.07 -2.50 -13.36
CA LEU A 123 11.70 -2.53 -12.84
C LEU A 123 11.15 -1.09 -12.71
N GLY A 124 11.88 -0.20 -12.05
CA GLY A 124 11.48 1.20 -11.83
C GLY A 124 11.36 2.03 -13.11
N ARG A 125 12.28 1.86 -14.07
CA ARG A 125 12.21 2.55 -15.37
C ARG A 125 10.99 2.16 -16.20
N ASN A 126 10.42 0.98 -15.93
CA ASN A 126 9.29 0.43 -16.68
C ASN A 126 8.00 0.37 -15.84
N ASN A 127 7.95 1.08 -14.70
CA ASN A 127 6.84 1.08 -13.74
C ASN A 127 6.37 -0.33 -13.33
N GLY A 128 7.25 -1.32 -13.41
CA GLY A 128 6.92 -2.71 -13.13
C GLY A 128 6.74 -2.98 -11.65
N LEU A 129 5.96 -4.01 -11.35
CA LEU A 129 5.67 -4.46 -9.99
C LEU A 129 6.12 -5.92 -9.82
N ILE A 130 6.68 -6.25 -8.67
CA ILE A 130 6.77 -7.64 -8.23
C ILE A 130 5.48 -7.95 -7.45
N VAL A 131 4.79 -9.02 -7.82
CA VAL A 131 3.45 -9.37 -7.30
C VAL A 131 3.39 -10.84 -6.86
N GLY A 132 2.20 -11.30 -6.48
CA GLY A 132 1.95 -12.71 -6.18
C GLY A 132 2.55 -13.16 -4.85
N SER A 133 3.13 -14.37 -4.83
CA SER A 133 3.61 -14.96 -3.58
C SER A 133 4.91 -14.36 -3.04
N PHE A 134 5.70 -13.68 -3.88
CA PHE A 134 7.00 -13.14 -3.47
C PHE A 134 6.85 -11.98 -2.47
N PRO A 135 5.98 -10.97 -2.69
CA PRO A 135 5.69 -9.94 -1.69
C PRO A 135 5.11 -10.50 -0.39
N LEU A 136 4.22 -11.50 -0.45
CA LEU A 136 3.69 -12.15 0.75
C LEU A 136 4.83 -12.77 1.58
N GLN A 137 5.74 -13.52 0.95
CA GLN A 137 6.93 -14.06 1.61
C GLN A 137 7.83 -12.98 2.19
N PHE A 138 8.00 -11.86 1.47
CA PHE A 138 8.78 -10.72 1.95
C PHE A 138 8.20 -10.15 3.24
N PHE A 139 6.91 -9.83 3.28
CA PHE A 139 6.24 -9.29 4.46
C PHE A 139 6.18 -10.30 5.62
N SER A 140 5.86 -11.57 5.36
CA SER A 140 5.82 -12.64 6.36
C SER A 140 7.19 -13.07 6.87
N ARG A 141 8.28 -12.59 6.26
CA ARG A 141 9.65 -13.10 6.48
C ARG A 141 9.82 -14.59 6.20
N LEU A 142 8.98 -15.17 5.34
CA LEU A 142 9.04 -16.57 4.94
C LEU A 142 9.93 -16.77 3.71
N HIS A 143 10.34 -18.01 3.46
CA HIS A 143 11.11 -18.41 2.27
C HIS A 143 10.59 -19.73 1.71
N TRP A 144 10.18 -19.71 0.43
CA TRP A 144 9.64 -20.89 -0.26
C TRP A 144 10.51 -21.22 -1.48
N ASP A 145 11.29 -22.30 -1.39
CA ASP A 145 12.27 -22.75 -2.39
C ASP A 145 11.66 -23.12 -3.75
N ASP A 146 10.36 -23.39 -3.80
CA ASP A 146 9.61 -23.76 -4.99
C ASP A 146 8.74 -22.60 -5.53
N SER A 147 8.82 -21.41 -4.92
CA SER A 147 8.09 -20.24 -5.39
C SER A 147 8.75 -19.59 -6.62
N SER A 148 7.91 -19.02 -7.48
CA SER A 148 8.28 -18.19 -8.62
C SER A 148 8.43 -16.72 -8.23
N LEU A 149 9.09 -15.96 -9.10
CA LEU A 149 9.08 -14.50 -9.06
C LEU A 149 8.09 -13.99 -10.12
N ASP A 150 7.02 -13.35 -9.68
CA ASP A 150 5.98 -12.83 -10.58
C ASP A 150 6.18 -11.33 -10.80
N ILE A 151 6.32 -10.93 -12.06
CA ILE A 151 6.64 -9.55 -12.48
C ILE A 151 5.51 -9.05 -13.38
N LEU A 152 4.81 -8.01 -12.92
CA LEU A 152 3.75 -7.34 -13.67
C LEU A 152 4.30 -6.09 -14.36
N VAL A 153 4.12 -5.99 -15.68
CA VAL A 153 4.53 -4.84 -16.49
C VAL A 153 3.49 -4.51 -17.56
N GLN A 154 3.52 -3.30 -18.09
CA GLN A 154 2.69 -2.93 -19.23
C GLN A 154 3.19 -3.62 -20.51
N GLU A 155 2.27 -3.93 -21.41
CA GLU A 155 2.57 -4.35 -22.77
C GLU A 155 3.39 -3.30 -23.55
N GLY A 156 4.04 -3.71 -24.63
CA GLY A 156 4.91 -2.82 -25.42
C GLY A 156 6.34 -2.74 -24.90
N GLU A 157 6.88 -1.52 -24.80
CA GLU A 157 8.32 -1.30 -24.52
C GLU A 157 8.74 -1.80 -23.13
N ALA A 158 7.88 -1.67 -22.13
CA ALA A 158 8.14 -2.18 -20.78
C ALA A 158 8.31 -3.71 -20.78
N ALA A 159 7.38 -4.43 -21.40
CA ALA A 159 7.49 -5.87 -21.59
C ALA A 159 8.74 -6.27 -22.40
N LYS A 160 9.07 -5.56 -23.49
CA LYS A 160 10.29 -5.83 -24.29
C LYS A 160 11.56 -5.66 -23.44
N ALA A 161 11.66 -4.59 -22.66
CA ALA A 161 12.79 -4.33 -21.78
C ALA A 161 12.94 -5.44 -20.73
N MET A 162 11.84 -5.88 -20.12
CA MET A 162 11.84 -6.95 -19.13
C MET A 162 12.22 -8.31 -19.74
N LYS A 163 11.65 -8.69 -20.89
CA LYS A 163 12.02 -9.91 -21.62
C LYS A 163 13.51 -9.94 -21.96
N LYS A 164 14.06 -8.82 -22.44
CA LYS A 164 15.50 -8.69 -22.72
C LYS A 164 16.33 -8.94 -21.47
N HIS A 165 15.92 -8.40 -20.32
CA HIS A 165 16.61 -8.63 -19.06
C HIS A 165 16.51 -10.09 -18.61
N ILE A 166 15.31 -10.69 -18.60
CA ILE A 166 15.09 -12.08 -18.21
C ILE A 166 15.94 -13.05 -19.05
N ARG A 167 15.99 -12.85 -20.39
CA ARG A 167 16.88 -13.61 -21.29
C ARG A 167 18.36 -13.47 -20.89
N SER A 168 18.80 -12.27 -20.53
CA SER A 168 20.19 -12.05 -20.07
C SER A 168 20.53 -12.80 -18.79
N GLN A 169 19.52 -13.14 -17.98
CA GLN A 169 19.66 -13.96 -16.77
C GLN A 169 19.61 -15.47 -17.06
N ARG A 170 19.71 -15.87 -18.34
CA ARG A 170 19.70 -17.26 -18.84
C ARG A 170 18.40 -18.01 -18.60
N TYR A 171 17.28 -17.31 -18.44
CA TYR A 171 15.98 -17.94 -18.50
C TYR A 171 15.59 -18.23 -19.94
N LEU A 172 14.99 -19.39 -20.15
CA LEU A 172 14.45 -19.83 -21.42
C LEU A 172 13.02 -19.33 -21.58
N GLU A 173 12.74 -18.76 -22.75
CA GLU A 173 11.39 -18.36 -23.14
C GLU A 173 10.53 -19.62 -23.30
N PRO A 174 9.33 -19.66 -22.73
CA PRO A 174 8.46 -20.80 -22.91
C PRO A 174 7.88 -20.84 -24.32
N ASN A 175 7.54 -22.03 -24.79
CA ASN A 175 6.71 -22.20 -25.98
C ASN A 175 5.21 -21.99 -25.69
N THR A 176 4.85 -21.78 -24.42
CA THR A 176 3.48 -21.64 -23.94
C THR A 176 3.28 -20.25 -23.36
N ILE A 177 2.27 -19.54 -23.87
CA ILE A 177 1.75 -18.31 -23.30
C ILE A 177 0.40 -18.66 -22.71
N ASN A 178 0.25 -18.45 -21.41
CA ASN A 178 -1.03 -18.64 -20.72
C ASN A 178 -1.80 -17.32 -20.73
N TYR A 179 -3.10 -17.40 -20.94
CA TYR A 179 -4.01 -16.28 -20.73
C TYR A 179 -4.70 -16.52 -19.39
N ASP A 180 -4.65 -15.53 -18.50
CA ASP A 180 -5.40 -15.62 -17.25
C ASP A 180 -6.87 -15.34 -17.52
N MET A 181 -7.62 -16.38 -17.86
CA MET A 181 -9.08 -16.32 -18.07
C MET A 181 -9.85 -16.19 -16.74
N GLY A 182 -9.14 -16.15 -15.61
CA GLY A 182 -9.73 -16.13 -14.27
C GLY A 182 -10.11 -14.75 -13.74
N HIS A 183 -9.85 -13.67 -14.49
CA HIS A 183 -10.27 -12.32 -14.14
C HIS A 183 -11.20 -11.77 -15.23
N THR A 184 -12.41 -11.36 -14.83
CA THR A 184 -13.43 -10.91 -15.79
C THR A 184 -13.22 -9.48 -16.29
N GLU A 185 -12.35 -8.70 -15.63
CA GLU A 185 -12.22 -7.26 -15.87
C GLU A 185 -11.00 -6.84 -16.70
N ILE A 186 -9.92 -7.64 -16.71
CA ILE A 186 -8.68 -7.31 -17.44
C ILE A 186 -8.10 -8.56 -18.11
N ASP A 187 -7.77 -8.42 -19.39
CA ASP A 187 -6.98 -9.41 -20.13
C ASP A 187 -5.52 -9.38 -19.68
N ILE A 188 -5.03 -10.49 -19.13
CA ILE A 188 -3.67 -10.62 -18.63
C ILE A 188 -2.97 -11.77 -19.34
N LYS A 189 -1.77 -11.50 -19.88
CA LYS A 189 -0.90 -12.52 -20.46
C LYS A 189 0.13 -12.95 -19.43
N TRP A 190 0.24 -14.24 -19.22
CA TRP A 190 1.17 -14.85 -18.27
C TRP A 190 2.18 -15.74 -19.02
N THR A 191 3.46 -15.40 -18.91
CA THR A 191 4.55 -16.11 -19.60
C THR A 191 5.54 -16.68 -18.56
N PRO A 192 5.58 -18.01 -18.34
CA PRO A 192 6.48 -18.63 -17.36
C PRO A 192 7.87 -18.90 -17.94
N TRP A 193 8.87 -18.09 -17.57
CA TRP A 193 10.25 -18.25 -17.96
C TRP A 193 10.98 -19.18 -16.99
N THR A 194 11.69 -20.18 -17.50
CA THR A 194 12.34 -21.19 -16.65
C THR A 194 13.85 -21.16 -16.80
N ARG A 195 14.56 -21.38 -15.69
CA ARG A 195 16.01 -21.55 -15.69
C ARG A 195 16.36 -22.81 -14.92
N GLN A 196 16.93 -23.77 -15.63
CA GLN A 196 17.44 -24.99 -15.02
C GLN A 196 18.68 -24.70 -14.18
N GLY A 197 18.76 -25.33 -13.02
CA GLY A 197 19.86 -25.19 -12.07
C GLY A 197 19.57 -25.99 -10.81
N ARG A 198 20.40 -25.83 -9.77
CA ARG A 198 20.27 -26.59 -8.52
C ARG A 198 18.88 -26.48 -7.85
N ALA A 199 18.21 -25.34 -8.03
CA ALA A 199 16.93 -25.03 -7.40
C ALA A 199 15.80 -24.70 -8.39
N ASN A 200 15.95 -25.04 -9.69
CA ASN A 200 14.98 -24.79 -10.78
C ASN A 200 14.07 -23.56 -10.56
N THR A 201 14.50 -22.40 -11.04
CA THR A 201 13.79 -21.14 -10.77
C THR A 201 12.86 -20.76 -11.91
N VAL A 202 11.73 -20.13 -11.58
CA VAL A 202 10.75 -19.61 -12.54
C VAL A 202 10.56 -18.11 -12.33
N ILE A 203 10.59 -17.34 -13.42
CA ILE A 203 10.12 -15.96 -13.48
C ILE A 203 8.85 -15.92 -14.32
N ASN A 204 7.76 -15.48 -13.72
CA ASN A 204 6.50 -15.27 -14.42
C ASN A 204 6.42 -13.83 -14.89
N LEU A 205 6.51 -13.60 -16.19
CA LEU A 205 6.25 -12.28 -16.77
C LEU A 205 4.76 -12.15 -17.04
N ILE A 206 4.11 -11.24 -16.31
CA ILE A 206 2.71 -10.91 -16.40
C ILE A 206 2.60 -9.57 -17.15
N THR A 207 1.90 -9.54 -18.27
CA THR A 207 1.71 -8.31 -19.05
C THR A 207 0.24 -7.89 -19.08
N VAL A 208 0.02 -6.59 -18.95
CA VAL A 208 -1.30 -5.95 -18.98
C VAL A 208 -1.35 -4.85 -20.03
N PRO A 209 -2.51 -4.59 -20.66
CA PRO A 209 -2.65 -3.52 -21.63
C PRO A 209 -2.49 -2.13 -20.99
N ASP A 210 -2.95 -1.98 -19.73
CA ASP A 210 -2.90 -0.71 -19.00
C ASP A 210 -1.67 -0.61 -18.06
N ILE A 211 -1.60 0.46 -17.25
CA ILE A 211 -0.54 0.63 -16.26
C ILE A 211 -0.53 -0.51 -15.22
N PRO A 212 0.65 -0.96 -14.76
CA PRO A 212 0.76 -2.10 -13.85
C PRO A 212 -0.02 -1.96 -12.54
N ILE A 213 -0.12 -0.76 -11.97
CA ILE A 213 -0.87 -0.57 -10.71
C ILE A 213 -2.37 -0.78 -10.89
N HIS A 214 -2.93 -0.36 -12.02
CA HIS A 214 -4.33 -0.63 -12.38
C HIS A 214 -4.55 -2.14 -12.58
N GLY A 215 -3.66 -2.78 -13.35
CA GLY A 215 -3.67 -4.24 -13.55
C GLY A 215 -3.52 -5.04 -12.26
N PHE A 216 -2.76 -4.53 -11.28
CA PHE A 216 -2.62 -5.15 -9.97
C PHE A 216 -3.90 -5.03 -9.13
N LEU A 217 -4.53 -3.85 -9.10
CA LEU A 217 -5.71 -3.55 -8.29
C LEU A 217 -6.95 -4.34 -8.76
N LEU A 218 -7.15 -4.46 -10.07
CA LEU A 218 -8.32 -5.17 -10.63
C LEU A 218 -8.03 -6.62 -11.03
N GLY A 219 -6.76 -6.98 -11.22
CA GLY A 219 -6.35 -8.27 -11.79
C GLY A 219 -5.72 -9.26 -10.80
N SER A 220 -4.80 -10.07 -11.31
CA SER A 220 -4.22 -11.25 -10.65
C SER A 220 -3.45 -10.98 -9.36
N GLY A 221 -3.00 -9.73 -9.18
CA GLY A 221 -2.29 -9.28 -7.99
C GLY A 221 -3.16 -9.09 -6.75
N SER A 222 -4.47 -8.92 -6.90
CA SER A 222 -5.38 -8.63 -5.77
C SER A 222 -6.53 -9.63 -5.65
N THR A 223 -6.30 -10.89 -6.07
CA THR A 223 -7.28 -11.99 -5.99
C THR A 223 -7.71 -12.35 -4.57
N THR A 224 -6.82 -12.15 -3.61
CA THR A 224 -7.04 -12.43 -2.18
C THR A 224 -6.36 -11.35 -1.36
N THR A 225 -6.82 -11.14 -0.13
CA THR A 225 -6.15 -10.21 0.82
C THR A 225 -4.68 -10.59 1.06
N ALA A 226 -4.34 -11.88 0.94
CA ALA A 226 -2.98 -12.38 1.10
C ALA A 226 -2.05 -11.98 -0.06
N ASN A 227 -2.55 -12.13 -1.29
CA ASN A 227 -1.77 -11.83 -2.49
C ASN A 227 -1.80 -10.34 -2.85
N ALA A 228 -2.70 -9.56 -2.26
CA ALA A 228 -2.81 -8.10 -2.36
C ALA A 228 -1.63 -7.36 -1.70
N CYS A 229 -0.43 -7.75 -2.11
CA CYS A 229 0.87 -7.17 -1.77
C CYS A 229 1.66 -7.02 -3.06
N PHE A 230 2.41 -5.92 -3.19
CA PHE A 230 3.30 -5.70 -4.32
C PHE A 230 4.57 -4.97 -3.90
N ILE A 231 5.62 -5.10 -4.70
CA ILE A 231 6.89 -4.44 -4.48
C ILE A 231 7.27 -3.65 -5.73
N THR A 232 7.53 -2.36 -5.54
CA THR A 232 8.10 -1.47 -6.57
C THR A 232 9.62 -1.49 -6.48
N TRP A 233 10.28 -0.69 -7.31
CA TRP A 233 11.73 -0.55 -7.24
C TRP A 233 12.23 0.08 -5.92
N ASN A 234 11.41 0.80 -5.16
CA ASN A 234 11.82 1.56 -3.96
C ASN A 234 10.99 1.30 -2.70
N LYS A 235 9.85 0.59 -2.79
CA LYS A 235 8.97 0.36 -1.64
C LYS A 235 8.15 -0.92 -1.83
N ALA A 236 7.91 -1.63 -0.74
CA ALA A 236 6.95 -2.73 -0.67
C ALA A 236 5.63 -2.24 -0.07
N TYR A 237 4.50 -2.74 -0.55
CA TYR A 237 3.16 -2.41 -0.08
C TYR A 237 2.31 -3.67 0.16
N CYS A 238 1.58 -3.69 1.26
CA CYS A 238 0.50 -4.64 1.52
C CYS A 238 -0.79 -3.87 1.77
N LEU A 239 -1.86 -4.21 1.02
CA LEU A 239 -3.13 -3.50 1.05
C LEU A 239 -3.94 -3.81 2.32
N PHE A 240 -3.83 -5.05 2.82
CA PHE A 240 -4.67 -5.60 3.90
C PHE A 240 -3.84 -6.25 5.03
N PRO A 241 -2.83 -5.58 5.60
CA PRO A 241 -1.88 -6.19 6.53
C PRO A 241 -2.52 -6.70 7.82
N ARG A 242 -3.54 -5.99 8.34
CA ARG A 242 -4.25 -6.39 9.57
C ARG A 242 -4.97 -7.73 9.38
N ARG A 243 -5.63 -7.91 8.24
CA ARG A 243 -6.30 -9.18 7.90
C ARG A 243 -5.29 -10.29 7.69
N THR A 244 -4.34 -10.05 6.78
CA THR A 244 -3.41 -11.06 6.30
C THR A 244 -2.41 -11.50 7.37
N PHE A 245 -1.80 -10.57 8.09
CA PHE A 245 -0.70 -10.88 9.02
C PHE A 245 -1.13 -10.89 10.48
N LEU A 246 -1.93 -9.91 10.94
CA LEU A 246 -2.29 -9.84 12.36
C LEU A 246 -3.38 -10.84 12.74
N ARG A 247 -4.35 -11.05 11.86
CA ARG A 247 -5.44 -12.02 12.08
C ARG A 247 -5.20 -13.37 11.43
N GLY A 248 -4.31 -13.43 10.43
CA GLY A 248 -4.13 -14.64 9.62
C GLY A 248 -5.37 -15.01 8.81
N GLU A 249 -6.20 -14.03 8.44
CA GLU A 249 -7.47 -14.24 7.73
C GLU A 249 -7.34 -13.89 6.26
N ILE A 250 -8.11 -14.58 5.41
CA ILE A 250 -8.15 -14.34 3.97
C ILE A 250 -9.57 -14.12 3.50
N ASN A 251 -9.74 -13.08 2.69
CA ASN A 251 -10.95 -12.87 1.90
C ASN A 251 -10.62 -12.96 0.41
N MET A 252 -11.55 -13.49 -0.36
CA MET A 252 -11.45 -13.58 -1.82
C MET A 252 -12.00 -12.31 -2.46
N ALA A 253 -11.42 -11.92 -3.59
CA ALA A 253 -12.04 -10.92 -4.45
C ALA A 253 -13.31 -11.48 -5.12
N PHE A 254 -14.33 -10.64 -5.32
CA PHE A 254 -15.64 -11.02 -5.86
C PHE A 254 -15.56 -11.41 -7.35
N ASN A 255 -14.75 -10.70 -8.15
CA ASN A 255 -14.64 -10.92 -9.60
C ASN A 255 -13.68 -12.05 -9.99
N VAL A 256 -13.47 -13.01 -9.10
CA VAL A 256 -12.58 -14.14 -9.36
C VAL A 256 -13.36 -15.20 -10.13
N GLY A 257 -12.91 -15.50 -11.35
CA GLY A 257 -13.52 -16.49 -12.21
C GLY A 257 -13.53 -17.91 -11.60
N PRO A 258 -14.40 -18.81 -12.11
CA PRO A 258 -14.65 -20.12 -11.51
C PRO A 258 -13.39 -20.98 -11.34
N ASP A 259 -12.47 -20.95 -12.30
CA ASP A 259 -11.21 -21.71 -12.23
C ASP A 259 -10.32 -21.29 -11.06
N ARG A 260 -10.30 -19.99 -10.76
CA ARG A 260 -9.51 -19.41 -9.67
C ARG A 260 -10.15 -19.68 -8.31
N LEU A 261 -11.48 -19.77 -8.23
CA LEU A 261 -12.19 -20.23 -7.05
C LEU A 261 -11.85 -21.69 -6.74
N LEU A 262 -11.81 -22.57 -7.74
CA LEU A 262 -11.38 -23.96 -7.57
C LEU A 262 -9.92 -24.08 -7.15
N ALA A 263 -9.05 -23.21 -7.66
CA ALA A 263 -7.64 -23.17 -7.28
C ALA A 263 -7.38 -22.60 -5.87
N ARG A 264 -8.37 -22.00 -5.22
CA ARG A 264 -8.26 -21.39 -3.88
C ARG A 264 -7.77 -22.40 -2.86
N ASP A 265 -8.46 -23.54 -2.72
CA ASP A 265 -8.18 -24.50 -1.66
C ASP A 265 -6.78 -25.11 -1.82
N ALA A 266 -6.39 -25.41 -3.07
CA ALA A 266 -5.05 -25.86 -3.40
C ALA A 266 -3.97 -24.79 -3.09
N MET A 267 -4.26 -23.50 -3.32
CA MET A 267 -3.36 -22.40 -2.96
C MET A 267 -3.21 -22.29 -1.43
N LEU A 268 -4.32 -22.31 -0.70
CA LEU A 268 -4.33 -22.19 0.77
C LEU A 268 -3.59 -23.34 1.43
N GLU A 269 -3.90 -24.56 1.02
CA GLU A 269 -3.23 -25.77 1.48
C GLU A 269 -1.72 -25.72 1.21
N ARG A 270 -1.33 -25.26 0.01
CA ARG A 270 0.08 -25.06 -0.34
C ARG A 270 0.75 -24.03 0.57
N TYR A 271 0.10 -22.92 0.91
CA TYR A 271 0.70 -21.92 1.79
C TYR A 271 0.77 -22.38 3.25
N LYS A 272 -0.26 -23.09 3.75
CA LYS A 272 -0.26 -23.71 5.09
C LYS A 272 0.91 -24.68 5.26
N ARG A 273 1.12 -25.59 4.29
CA ARG A 273 2.26 -26.52 4.28
C ARG A 273 3.62 -25.82 4.29
N ARG A 274 3.69 -24.57 3.84
CA ARG A 274 4.91 -23.77 3.80
C ARG A 274 5.05 -22.84 5.01
N GLY A 275 4.34 -23.15 6.10
CA GLY A 275 4.46 -22.47 7.39
C GLY A 275 3.75 -21.11 7.45
N TRP A 276 2.89 -20.78 6.48
CA TRP A 276 2.03 -19.60 6.61
C TRP A 276 0.74 -19.98 7.34
N TYR A 277 0.60 -19.49 8.56
CA TYR A 277 -0.57 -19.73 9.40
C TYR A 277 -1.73 -18.87 8.93
N VAL A 278 -2.79 -19.54 8.50
CA VAL A 278 -4.04 -18.93 8.05
C VAL A 278 -5.18 -19.57 8.83
N GLY A 279 -6.14 -18.78 9.28
CA GLY A 279 -7.39 -19.25 9.85
C GLY A 279 -8.03 -20.31 8.97
N ASP A 280 -8.53 -21.38 9.60
CA ASP A 280 -8.97 -22.58 8.89
C ASP A 280 -10.28 -22.40 8.14
N ARG A 281 -11.03 -21.32 8.39
CA ARG A 281 -12.27 -21.02 7.69
C ARG A 281 -12.41 -19.54 7.35
N PRO A 282 -12.98 -19.22 6.18
CA PRO A 282 -13.42 -17.87 5.85
C PRO A 282 -14.55 -17.45 6.78
N MET A 283 -14.66 -16.14 7.01
CA MET A 283 -15.68 -15.59 7.88
C MET A 283 -17.06 -15.65 7.21
N GLN A 284 -18.06 -16.16 7.92
CA GLN A 284 -19.40 -16.43 7.41
C GLN A 284 -20.48 -15.74 8.24
N LYS A 285 -21.45 -15.14 7.56
CA LYS A 285 -22.53 -14.36 8.19
C LYS A 285 -23.38 -15.21 9.15
N GLU A 286 -23.57 -16.49 8.84
CA GLU A 286 -24.46 -17.37 9.60
C GLU A 286 -23.81 -18.00 10.84
N THR A 287 -22.48 -18.11 10.87
CA THR A 287 -21.76 -18.83 11.94
C THR A 287 -20.89 -17.94 12.80
N ASP A 288 -20.47 -16.78 12.30
CA ASP A 288 -19.72 -15.79 13.06
C ASP A 288 -20.64 -14.78 13.75
N SER A 289 -20.14 -14.16 14.83
CA SER A 289 -20.91 -13.13 15.51
C SER A 289 -21.12 -11.94 14.57
N LEU A 290 -22.31 -11.30 14.64
CA LEU A 290 -22.60 -10.10 13.85
C LEU A 290 -21.54 -9.01 14.07
N GLN A 291 -21.05 -8.88 15.31
CA GLN A 291 -20.01 -7.92 15.67
C GLN A 291 -18.68 -8.21 14.96
N ASP A 292 -18.27 -9.48 14.87
CA ASP A 292 -17.04 -9.85 14.16
C ASP A 292 -17.17 -9.62 12.66
N PHE A 293 -18.35 -9.91 12.12
CA PHE A 293 -18.66 -9.66 10.71
C PHE A 293 -18.62 -8.17 10.35
N ASP A 294 -19.23 -7.33 11.18
CA ASP A 294 -19.24 -5.87 11.00
C ASP A 294 -17.84 -5.25 11.19
N ASN A 295 -17.10 -5.70 12.20
CA ASN A 295 -15.69 -5.33 12.39
C ASN A 295 -14.87 -5.67 11.16
N ALA A 296 -15.17 -6.80 10.55
CA ALA A 296 -14.45 -7.26 9.41
C ALA A 296 -14.74 -6.43 8.15
N ILE A 297 -16.02 -6.11 7.91
CA ILE A 297 -16.43 -5.15 6.88
C ILE A 297 -15.70 -3.82 7.07
N SER A 298 -15.78 -3.22 8.27
CA SER A 298 -15.18 -1.92 8.59
C SER A 298 -13.68 -1.86 8.32
N SER A 299 -12.97 -2.99 8.53
CA SER A 299 -11.53 -3.05 8.28
C SER A 299 -11.13 -3.18 6.81
N LEU A 300 -12.04 -3.63 5.94
CA LEU A 300 -11.78 -3.80 4.50
C LEU A 300 -12.34 -2.63 3.69
N ASP A 301 -13.60 -2.29 3.95
CA ASP A 301 -14.42 -1.37 3.17
C ASP A 301 -13.93 0.09 3.26
N GLY A 302 -14.20 0.85 2.20
CA GLY A 302 -13.97 2.29 2.16
C GLY A 302 -12.99 2.74 1.07
N ALA A 303 -12.87 4.06 0.95
CA ALA A 303 -11.93 4.70 0.05
C ALA A 303 -10.51 4.51 0.59
N ARG A 304 -9.59 4.17 -0.31
CA ARG A 304 -8.22 3.80 0.01
C ARG A 304 -7.26 4.46 -0.96
N ARG A 305 -6.01 4.48 -0.54
CA ARG A 305 -4.89 4.95 -1.35
C ARG A 305 -3.69 4.08 -1.12
N ILE A 306 -2.88 3.90 -2.15
CA ILE A 306 -1.59 3.25 -2.00
C ILE A 306 -0.76 3.98 -0.92
N GLY A 307 -0.37 3.24 0.12
CA GLY A 307 0.37 3.78 1.26
C GLY A 307 -0.46 4.63 2.23
N ASP A 308 -1.77 4.42 2.32
CA ASP A 308 -2.58 4.97 3.42
C ASP A 308 -2.28 4.29 4.79
N ALA A 309 -2.84 4.84 5.87
CA ALA A 309 -2.67 4.34 7.24
C ALA A 309 -3.21 2.91 7.49
N LYS A 310 -4.05 2.38 6.59
CA LYS A 310 -4.54 1.00 6.66
C LYS A 310 -3.61 0.02 5.92
N MET A 311 -2.65 0.49 5.13
CA MET A 311 -1.63 -0.32 4.45
C MET A 311 -0.37 -0.51 5.29
N TRP A 312 0.40 -1.52 4.93
CA TRP A 312 1.76 -1.70 5.45
C TRP A 312 2.76 -1.43 4.33
N SER A 313 3.62 -0.45 4.54
CA SER A 313 4.63 -0.03 3.57
C SER A 313 6.03 -0.18 4.15
N ILE A 314 6.97 -0.76 3.40
CA ILE A 314 8.38 -0.88 3.79
C ILE A 314 9.24 -0.17 2.73
N PRO A 315 9.96 0.91 3.09
CA PRO A 315 10.92 1.53 2.18
C PRO A 315 12.08 0.57 1.90
N LEU A 316 12.54 0.54 0.65
CA LEU A 316 13.66 -0.31 0.23
C LEU A 316 14.90 0.55 0.03
N ASP A 317 16.06 0.01 0.40
CA ASP A 317 17.34 0.69 0.17
C ASP A 317 17.53 0.95 -1.33
N CYS A 318 17.79 2.21 -1.65
CA CYS A 318 17.96 2.74 -2.98
C CYS A 318 19.28 3.47 -3.17
N ASP A 319 20.13 3.55 -2.14
CA ASP A 319 21.29 4.45 -2.13
C ASP A 319 22.35 4.03 -3.15
N VAL A 320 22.41 2.73 -3.46
CA VAL A 320 23.26 2.14 -4.51
C VAL A 320 22.83 2.46 -5.94
N PHE A 321 21.64 3.05 -6.17
CA PHE A 321 21.15 3.18 -7.54
C PHE A 321 21.87 4.22 -8.38
N ASN A 322 22.63 5.17 -7.80
CA ASN A 322 23.17 6.34 -8.51
C ASN A 322 22.15 6.94 -9.51
N MET A 323 20.86 6.89 -9.16
CA MET A 323 19.79 7.38 -10.02
C MET A 323 19.76 8.90 -9.92
N VAL A 324 19.53 9.57 -11.05
CA VAL A 324 19.43 11.03 -11.10
C VAL A 324 18.37 11.47 -10.07
N PRO A 325 18.69 12.37 -9.13
CA PRO A 325 17.78 12.83 -8.08
C PRO A 325 16.43 13.32 -8.62
N GLU A 326 16.39 13.82 -9.84
CA GLU A 326 15.18 14.29 -10.53
C GLU A 326 14.21 13.16 -10.89
N VAL A 327 14.70 11.96 -11.23
CA VAL A 327 13.86 10.77 -11.48
C VAL A 327 13.32 10.20 -10.16
N VAL A 328 14.16 10.22 -9.12
CA VAL A 328 13.79 9.78 -7.76
C VAL A 328 12.78 10.74 -7.12
N SER A 329 12.97 12.06 -7.27
CA SER A 329 12.07 13.11 -6.77
C SER A 329 10.71 13.08 -7.46
N ARG A 330 10.66 12.81 -8.78
CA ARG A 330 9.40 12.76 -9.55
C ARG A 330 8.63 11.45 -9.39
N SER A 331 9.30 10.37 -9.00
CA SER A 331 8.70 9.03 -8.82
C SER A 331 8.32 8.69 -7.38
N ARG A 332 8.85 9.40 -6.37
CA ARG A 332 8.73 9.01 -4.95
C ARG A 332 7.30 8.98 -4.41
N SER A 333 6.36 9.67 -5.05
CA SER A 333 4.95 9.72 -4.66
C SER A 333 4.00 9.19 -5.74
N PHE A 334 4.49 8.74 -6.89
CA PHE A 334 3.62 8.35 -8.01
C PHE A 334 2.64 7.26 -7.58
N TYR A 335 3.14 6.19 -6.97
CA TYR A 335 2.28 5.09 -6.52
C TYR A 335 1.32 5.58 -5.46
N GLU A 336 1.82 6.35 -4.49
CA GLU A 336 1.04 6.93 -3.41
C GLU A 336 0.00 7.98 -3.87
N THR A 337 0.00 8.45 -5.11
CA THR A 337 -1.08 9.31 -5.63
C THR A 337 -2.26 8.53 -6.23
N ASN A 338 -2.16 7.21 -6.32
CA ASN A 338 -3.22 6.35 -6.84
C ASN A 338 -4.22 5.99 -5.73
N THR A 339 -5.50 6.19 -6.01
CA THR A 339 -6.63 5.82 -5.13
C THR A 339 -7.45 4.68 -5.72
N PHE A 340 -8.19 3.99 -4.84
CA PHE A 340 -9.12 2.92 -5.17
C PHE A 340 -10.12 2.76 -4.02
N GLN A 341 -11.29 2.23 -4.32
CA GLN A 341 -12.31 1.92 -3.32
C GLN A 341 -12.34 0.41 -3.09
N VAL A 342 -12.47 -0.01 -1.84
CA VAL A 342 -12.79 -1.40 -1.49
C VAL A 342 -14.26 -1.45 -1.13
N VAL A 343 -15.01 -2.33 -1.80
CA VAL A 343 -16.41 -2.61 -1.51
C VAL A 343 -16.54 -4.05 -1.07
N THR A 344 -17.11 -4.26 0.10
CA THR A 344 -17.40 -5.60 0.64
C THR A 344 -18.78 -6.06 0.18
N HIS A 345 -18.86 -7.28 -0.37
CA HIS A 345 -20.13 -7.83 -0.84
C HIS A 345 -20.76 -8.69 0.27
N ARG A 346 -22.03 -8.37 0.57
CA ARG A 346 -22.83 -9.04 1.61
C ARG A 346 -23.63 -10.23 1.07
N GLU A 347 -23.77 -10.35 -0.25
CA GLU A 347 -24.67 -11.31 -0.88
C GLU A 347 -24.03 -12.05 -2.08
N HIS A 348 -24.37 -13.35 -2.16
CA HIS A 348 -23.88 -14.42 -3.04
C HIS A 348 -22.59 -15.13 -2.56
N GLY A 349 -22.79 -15.97 -1.54
CA GLY A 349 -21.78 -16.82 -0.94
C GLY A 349 -21.84 -16.70 0.58
N LYS A 350 -21.68 -17.80 1.30
CA LYS A 350 -21.65 -17.79 2.78
C LYS A 350 -20.47 -16.97 3.34
N GLU A 351 -19.50 -16.60 2.51
CA GLU A 351 -18.20 -16.05 2.89
C GLU A 351 -18.08 -14.56 2.55
N LEU A 352 -17.46 -13.76 3.43
CA LEU A 352 -17.16 -12.36 3.14
C LEU A 352 -16.16 -12.23 1.97
N SER A 353 -16.56 -11.51 0.92
CA SER A 353 -15.72 -11.17 -0.23
C SER A 353 -15.59 -9.65 -0.41
N TYR A 354 -14.61 -9.22 -1.20
CA TYR A 354 -14.40 -7.80 -1.51
C TYR A 354 -14.24 -7.56 -3.00
N LYS A 355 -14.47 -6.34 -3.45
CA LYS A 355 -14.19 -5.88 -4.80
C LYS A 355 -13.38 -4.58 -4.70
N ILE A 356 -12.35 -4.48 -5.53
CA ILE A 356 -11.61 -3.22 -5.68
C ILE A 356 -12.19 -2.50 -6.89
N HIS A 357 -12.45 -1.22 -6.70
CA HIS A 357 -13.05 -0.32 -7.67
C HIS A 357 -12.09 0.82 -7.94
N THR A 358 -11.68 0.97 -9.19
CA THR A 358 -10.79 2.05 -9.62
C THR A 358 -10.85 2.19 -11.13
N GLU A 359 -10.50 3.37 -11.64
CA GLU A 359 -10.37 3.61 -13.07
C GLU A 359 -8.99 4.18 -13.40
N ALA A 360 -8.43 3.80 -14.55
CA ALA A 360 -7.19 4.37 -15.06
C ALA A 360 -7.45 5.74 -15.69
N VAL A 361 -6.78 6.77 -15.17
CA VAL A 361 -6.95 8.17 -15.55
C VAL A 361 -5.70 8.71 -16.23
N GLN A 362 -5.87 9.26 -17.43
CA GLN A 362 -4.81 9.85 -18.24
C GLN A 362 -5.32 11.12 -18.91
N CYS A 363 -4.51 12.16 -18.96
CA CYS A 363 -4.79 13.37 -19.75
C CYS A 363 -3.50 13.86 -20.42
N CYS A 364 -3.61 14.64 -21.50
CA CYS A 364 -2.45 15.25 -22.16
C CYS A 364 -1.66 16.22 -21.26
N THR A 365 -2.26 16.67 -20.16
CA THR A 365 -1.60 17.51 -19.15
C THR A 365 -0.94 16.68 -18.04
N LEU A 366 -1.16 15.37 -18.00
CA LEU A 366 -0.51 14.48 -17.04
C LEU A 366 0.72 13.80 -17.64
N ARG A 367 1.75 13.67 -16.82
CA ARG A 367 2.99 12.96 -17.11
C ARG A 367 2.80 11.46 -17.01
N TYR A 368 2.04 11.03 -16.01
CA TYR A 368 1.77 9.64 -15.74
C TYR A 368 0.28 9.37 -15.90
N ARG A 369 -0.05 8.10 -16.13
CA ARG A 369 -1.40 7.59 -15.97
C ARG A 369 -1.55 7.13 -14.52
N TYR A 370 -2.62 7.56 -13.88
CA TYR A 370 -2.92 7.28 -12.48
C TYR A 370 -4.15 6.38 -12.38
N THR A 371 -4.49 5.97 -11.17
CA THR A 371 -5.78 5.38 -10.85
C THR A 371 -6.51 6.25 -9.84
N PHE A 372 -7.81 6.45 -10.07
CA PHE A 372 -8.68 7.13 -9.12
C PHE A 372 -9.93 6.28 -8.85
N ASP A 373 -10.37 6.20 -7.59
CA ASP A 373 -11.72 5.73 -7.27
C ASP A 373 -12.78 6.73 -7.75
N PHE A 374 -13.99 6.26 -8.07
CA PHE A 374 -15.08 7.06 -8.64
C PHE A 374 -16.11 7.54 -7.61
N MET A 375 -15.93 7.29 -6.32
CA MET A 375 -16.94 7.61 -5.31
C MET A 375 -16.75 9.01 -4.75
N GLU A 376 -17.82 9.61 -4.21
CA GLU A 376 -17.72 10.85 -3.44
C GLU A 376 -16.87 10.59 -2.19
N TYR A 377 -15.62 11.03 -2.26
CA TYR A 377 -14.71 11.02 -1.12
C TYR A 377 -15.27 11.88 0.02
N PRO A 378 -14.90 11.62 1.28
CA PRO A 378 -15.08 12.61 2.32
C PRO A 378 -14.44 13.94 1.88
N ARG A 379 -15.16 15.05 2.06
CA ARG A 379 -14.79 16.39 1.55
C ARG A 379 -13.42 16.89 2.03
N ASP A 380 -12.82 16.24 3.02
CA ASP A 380 -11.60 16.67 3.69
C ASP A 380 -10.35 15.83 3.36
N ASP A 381 -10.41 14.86 2.43
CA ASP A 381 -9.24 14.07 2.03
C ASP A 381 -8.36 14.77 0.97
N PHE A 382 -7.03 14.62 1.10
CA PHE A 382 -6.07 15.19 0.15
C PHE A 382 -6.24 14.65 -1.26
N HIS A 383 -6.64 13.40 -1.46
CA HIS A 383 -6.70 12.80 -2.79
C HIS A 383 -7.92 13.26 -3.57
N CYS A 384 -9.04 13.50 -2.89
CA CYS A 384 -10.18 14.21 -3.47
C CYS A 384 -9.75 15.59 -3.95
N HIS A 385 -9.11 16.34 -3.05
CA HIS A 385 -8.60 17.67 -3.36
C HIS A 385 -7.58 17.64 -4.51
N LEU A 386 -6.69 16.65 -4.53
CA LEU A 386 -5.69 16.46 -5.56
C LEU A 386 -6.34 16.18 -6.91
N ARG A 387 -7.27 15.22 -6.99
CA ARG A 387 -7.99 14.91 -8.22
C ARG A 387 -8.73 16.14 -8.72
N TYR A 388 -9.48 16.82 -7.86
CA TYR A 388 -10.20 18.04 -8.23
C TYR A 388 -9.26 19.13 -8.77
N LYS A 389 -8.16 19.42 -8.05
CA LYS A 389 -7.19 20.44 -8.46
C LYS A 389 -6.51 20.06 -9.78
N LEU A 390 -6.16 18.78 -9.98
CA LEU A 390 -5.63 18.29 -11.26
C LEU A 390 -6.68 18.44 -12.38
N CYS A 391 -7.93 18.04 -12.15
CA CYS A 391 -9.04 18.23 -13.09
C CYS A 391 -9.23 19.68 -13.49
N ARG A 392 -9.27 20.58 -12.51
CA ARG A 392 -9.49 22.01 -12.73
C ARG A 392 -8.31 22.66 -13.45
N ARG A 393 -7.07 22.39 -13.03
CA ARG A 393 -5.86 22.90 -13.69
C ARG A 393 -5.75 22.39 -15.13
N ALA A 394 -6.02 21.11 -15.36
CA ALA A 394 -6.06 20.53 -16.69
C ALA A 394 -7.12 21.22 -17.57
N ALA A 395 -8.33 21.41 -17.05
CA ALA A 395 -9.42 22.06 -17.78
C ALA A 395 -9.10 23.51 -18.16
N LEU A 396 -8.57 24.29 -17.21
CA LEU A 396 -8.14 25.68 -17.43
C LEU A 396 -7.05 25.77 -18.49
N PHE A 397 -6.03 24.91 -18.39
CA PHE A 397 -4.90 24.91 -19.31
C PHE A 397 -5.33 24.56 -20.74
N ILE A 398 -6.18 23.54 -20.90
CA ILE A 398 -6.68 23.12 -22.20
C ILE A 398 -7.58 24.20 -22.81
N ARG A 399 -8.47 24.81 -22.02
CA ARG A 399 -9.31 25.93 -22.46
C ARG A 399 -8.48 27.12 -22.92
N HIS A 400 -7.42 27.47 -22.21
CA HIS A 400 -6.50 28.54 -22.62
C HIS A 400 -5.91 28.27 -24.01
N HIS A 401 -5.46 27.04 -24.27
CA HIS A 401 -4.92 26.67 -25.58
C HIS A 401 -5.98 26.56 -26.68
N GLN A 402 -7.22 26.16 -26.36
CA GLN A 402 -8.35 26.21 -27.30
C GLN A 402 -8.70 27.64 -27.70
N TYR A 403 -8.77 28.57 -26.74
CA TYR A 403 -9.05 29.98 -27.02
C TYR A 403 -7.98 30.61 -27.92
N ASN A 404 -6.72 30.21 -27.74
CA ASN A 404 -5.60 30.68 -28.55
C ASN A 404 -5.45 29.94 -29.90
N ASN A 405 -6.39 29.08 -30.30
CA ASN A 405 -6.33 28.23 -31.50
C ASN A 405 -5.08 27.33 -31.59
N ASN A 406 -4.46 27.00 -30.45
CA ASN A 406 -3.24 26.19 -30.37
C ASN A 406 -3.54 24.70 -30.09
N PHE A 407 -4.80 24.34 -29.86
CA PHE A 407 -5.24 22.98 -29.59
C PHE A 407 -6.75 22.84 -29.86
N THR A 408 -7.16 21.78 -30.54
CA THR A 408 -8.58 21.46 -30.79
C THR A 408 -8.90 20.07 -30.26
N LEU A 409 -10.01 19.98 -29.52
CA LEU A 409 -10.56 18.71 -29.04
C LEU A 409 -11.44 18.08 -30.12
N GLY A 410 -11.24 16.80 -30.39
CA GLY A 410 -12.00 16.07 -31.41
C GLY A 410 -13.42 15.66 -31.00
N ILE A 411 -13.92 16.09 -29.83
CA ILE A 411 -15.20 15.63 -29.25
C ILE A 411 -15.94 16.80 -28.58
N GLU A 412 -17.16 17.10 -29.04
CA GLU A 412 -17.99 18.22 -28.56
C GLU A 412 -18.41 18.09 -27.08
N GLU A 413 -18.80 16.89 -26.65
CA GLU A 413 -19.22 16.58 -25.26
C GLU A 413 -18.11 16.90 -24.23
N THR A 414 -16.85 16.74 -24.66
CA THR A 414 -15.69 17.08 -23.83
C THR A 414 -15.53 18.60 -23.69
N SER A 415 -15.89 19.37 -24.71
CA SER A 415 -15.80 20.84 -24.71
C SER A 415 -16.80 21.48 -23.73
N ALA A 416 -18.03 20.99 -23.68
CA ALA A 416 -19.07 21.48 -22.77
C ALA A 416 -18.69 21.24 -21.30
N SER A 417 -18.25 20.04 -20.97
CA SER A 417 -17.84 19.70 -19.59
C SER A 417 -16.54 20.42 -19.17
N LEU A 418 -15.61 20.65 -20.11
CA LEU A 418 -14.48 21.54 -19.86
C LEU A 418 -14.91 22.98 -19.59
N GLU A 419 -16.03 23.43 -20.16
CA GLU A 419 -16.60 24.75 -19.83
C GLU A 419 -16.96 24.83 -18.36
N VAL A 420 -17.76 23.86 -17.90
CA VAL A 420 -18.24 23.76 -16.53
C VAL A 420 -17.05 23.73 -15.57
N MET A 421 -16.08 22.84 -15.81
CA MET A 421 -14.89 22.71 -14.99
C MET A 421 -14.00 23.97 -14.96
N SER A 422 -13.88 24.67 -16.09
CA SER A 422 -13.03 25.87 -16.17
C SER A 422 -13.63 27.08 -15.44
N LYS A 423 -14.97 27.13 -15.33
CA LYS A 423 -15.70 28.24 -14.69
C LYS A 423 -16.03 27.96 -13.22
N ALA A 424 -15.90 26.72 -12.78
CA ALA A 424 -16.08 26.28 -11.40
C ALA A 424 -15.25 27.10 -10.41
N ARG A 425 -15.92 27.66 -9.40
CA ARG A 425 -15.30 28.19 -8.18
C ARG A 425 -14.96 27.04 -7.24
N GLU A 426 -14.05 27.29 -6.31
CA GLU A 426 -13.69 26.28 -5.28
C GLU A 426 -14.89 25.94 -4.39
N ASP A 427 -15.86 26.85 -4.30
CA ASP A 427 -17.09 26.73 -3.51
C ASP A 427 -18.24 26.04 -4.27
N ASP A 428 -18.09 25.82 -5.59
CA ASP A 428 -19.08 25.15 -6.45
C ASP A 428 -18.97 23.62 -6.26
N ILE A 429 -19.29 23.16 -5.04
CA ILE A 429 -19.16 21.78 -4.56
C ILE A 429 -20.49 21.04 -4.85
N GLY A 430 -20.73 20.68 -6.11
CA GLY A 430 -21.88 19.87 -6.55
C GLY A 430 -21.47 18.76 -7.52
N GLU A 431 -22.21 17.65 -7.58
CA GLU A 431 -21.89 16.41 -8.32
C GLU A 431 -21.39 16.64 -9.77
N SER A 432 -21.86 17.69 -10.45
CA SER A 432 -21.53 18.00 -11.85
C SER A 432 -20.21 18.77 -12.08
N VAL A 433 -19.54 19.23 -11.00
CA VAL A 433 -18.39 20.15 -11.05
C VAL A 433 -17.04 19.46 -10.75
N TYR A 434 -17.03 18.14 -10.56
CA TYR A 434 -15.83 17.38 -10.19
C TYR A 434 -15.08 16.74 -11.35
N VAL A 435 -15.65 16.77 -12.55
CA VAL A 435 -15.25 15.86 -13.63
C VAL A 435 -14.62 16.60 -14.80
N CYS A 436 -13.29 16.49 -14.95
CA CYS A 436 -12.65 16.76 -16.24
C CYS A 436 -12.85 15.52 -17.15
N PRO A 437 -13.61 15.61 -18.26
CA PRO A 437 -13.85 14.44 -19.11
C PRO A 437 -12.60 13.88 -19.76
N LEU A 438 -11.54 14.68 -19.84
CA LEU A 438 -10.26 14.22 -20.37
C LEU A 438 -9.49 13.39 -19.36
N LEU A 439 -9.69 13.61 -18.07
CA LEU A 439 -9.16 12.73 -17.04
C LEU A 439 -10.02 11.46 -16.91
N GLU A 440 -11.33 11.56 -17.14
CA GLU A 440 -12.24 10.41 -17.13
C GLU A 440 -12.40 9.72 -18.49
N ALA A 441 -11.65 10.13 -19.51
CA ALA A 441 -11.75 9.56 -20.84
C ALA A 441 -11.36 8.08 -20.80
N ARG A 442 -12.38 7.22 -20.80
CA ARG A 442 -12.23 5.76 -20.82
C ARG A 442 -11.68 5.32 -22.18
N GLY A 443 -10.68 4.44 -22.18
CA GLY A 443 -10.18 3.74 -23.37
C GLY A 443 -9.07 4.43 -24.18
N GLU A 444 -8.79 3.88 -25.37
CA GLU A 444 -7.67 4.21 -26.29
C GLU A 444 -7.80 5.57 -27.01
N LYS A 445 -8.51 6.55 -26.45
CA LYS A 445 -8.47 7.92 -26.96
C LYS A 445 -7.09 8.49 -26.64
N VAL A 446 -6.10 8.15 -27.46
CA VAL A 446 -4.70 8.58 -27.28
C VAL A 446 -4.63 10.08 -27.50
N PHE A 447 -4.76 10.85 -26.42
CA PHE A 447 -4.52 12.28 -26.44
C PHE A 447 -3.03 12.52 -26.64
N LYS A 448 -2.64 12.93 -27.85
CA LYS A 448 -1.27 13.35 -28.12
C LYS A 448 -1.04 14.71 -27.48
N ARG A 449 -0.13 14.75 -26.51
CA ARG A 449 0.32 15.99 -25.88
C ARG A 449 1.05 16.85 -26.92
N PRO A 450 0.71 18.14 -27.06
CA PRO A 450 1.50 19.07 -27.85
C PRO A 450 2.88 19.33 -27.21
N ASP A 451 3.91 19.51 -28.03
CA ASP A 451 5.27 19.75 -27.54
C ASP A 451 5.36 21.04 -26.69
N GLY A 452 6.18 21.00 -25.63
CA GLY A 452 6.42 22.15 -24.74
C GLY A 452 5.40 22.37 -23.62
N TRP A 453 4.34 21.56 -23.53
CA TRP A 453 3.35 21.67 -22.45
C TRP A 453 3.92 21.23 -21.10
N LYS A 454 3.66 22.03 -20.04
CA LYS A 454 3.96 21.67 -18.65
C LYS A 454 3.02 20.57 -18.16
N TYR A 455 3.48 19.77 -17.20
CA TYR A 455 2.64 18.74 -16.60
C TYR A 455 1.93 19.28 -15.36
N ALA A 456 0.62 19.02 -15.25
CA ALA A 456 -0.14 19.31 -14.05
C ALA A 456 0.39 18.54 -12.83
N ASP A 457 1.06 17.41 -13.05
CA ASP A 457 1.69 16.62 -11.98
C ASP A 457 2.88 17.32 -11.33
N ASP A 458 3.52 18.27 -12.02
CA ASP A 458 4.62 19.05 -11.45
C ASP A 458 4.10 19.93 -10.28
N ASP A 459 2.80 20.18 -10.24
CA ASP A 459 2.14 20.98 -9.21
C ASP A 459 1.62 20.18 -8.01
N ILE A 460 1.74 18.84 -7.99
CA ILE A 460 1.18 17.99 -6.90
C ILE A 460 1.66 18.46 -5.53
N ARG A 461 2.93 18.88 -5.43
CA ARG A 461 3.49 19.40 -4.18
C ARG A 461 2.86 20.74 -3.78
N VAL A 462 2.62 21.62 -4.75
CA VAL A 462 1.95 22.91 -4.51
C VAL A 462 0.51 22.67 -4.08
N ILE A 463 -0.19 21.73 -4.71
CA ILE A 463 -1.55 21.32 -4.35
C ILE A 463 -1.59 20.77 -2.92
N TYR A 464 -0.59 20.00 -2.51
CA TYR A 464 -0.47 19.51 -1.13
C TYR A 464 -0.25 20.64 -0.13
N ASP A 465 0.65 21.57 -0.43
CA ASP A 465 0.91 22.73 0.44
C ASP A 465 -0.32 23.65 0.54
N GLU A 466 -1.11 23.80 -0.53
CA GLU A 466 -2.43 24.48 -0.53
C GLU A 466 -3.43 23.76 0.37
N TRP A 467 -3.55 22.43 0.24
CA TRP A 467 -4.48 21.62 1.01
C TRP A 467 -4.18 21.65 2.51
N ILE A 468 -2.91 21.55 2.92
CA ILE A 468 -2.53 21.66 4.33
C ILE A 468 -3.00 23.00 4.90
N LYS A 469 -2.77 24.11 4.18
CA LYS A 469 -3.18 25.44 4.64
C LYS A 469 -4.69 25.56 4.77
N TYR A 470 -5.43 24.98 3.84
CA TYR A 470 -6.90 24.97 3.84
C TYR A 470 -7.48 24.14 5.01
N ASN A 471 -6.94 22.95 5.26
CA ASN A 471 -7.40 22.08 6.35
C ASN A 471 -6.95 22.55 7.74
N HIS A 472 -5.88 23.35 7.83
CA HIS A 472 -5.43 23.98 9.08
C HIS A 472 -5.93 25.42 9.24
N ASP A 473 -6.89 25.88 8.41
CA ASP A 473 -7.49 27.21 8.54
C ASP A 473 -8.33 27.28 9.83
N PRO A 474 -7.96 28.16 10.79
CA PRO A 474 -8.71 28.35 12.03
C PRO A 474 -10.17 28.77 11.82
N GLN A 475 -10.54 29.29 10.64
CA GLN A 475 -11.91 29.66 10.32
C GLN A 475 -12.82 28.43 10.10
N LYS A 476 -12.32 27.34 9.50
CA LYS A 476 -13.07 26.07 9.40
C LYS A 476 -13.24 25.40 10.77
N VAL A 477 -12.18 25.39 11.59
CA VAL A 477 -12.23 24.87 12.97
C VAL A 477 -13.27 25.64 13.82
N LYS A 478 -13.47 26.93 13.56
CA LYS A 478 -14.52 27.74 14.22
C LYS A 478 -15.94 27.49 13.71
N VAL A 479 -16.11 27.01 12.48
CA VAL A 479 -17.42 26.61 11.93
C VAL A 479 -17.83 25.26 12.51
N GLU A 480 -16.91 24.29 12.59
CA GLU A 480 -17.17 22.99 13.23
C GLU A 480 -17.47 23.12 14.74
N ILE A 481 -16.75 23.98 15.47
CA ILE A 481 -17.03 24.25 16.90
C ILE A 481 -18.35 25.01 17.11
N LYS A 482 -18.88 25.69 16.09
CA LYS A 482 -20.20 26.33 16.15
C LYS A 482 -21.33 25.37 15.81
N GLU A 483 -21.12 24.46 14.86
CA GLU A 483 -22.11 23.45 14.48
C GLU A 483 -22.27 22.34 15.55
N GLU A 484 -21.24 22.03 16.34
CA GLU A 484 -21.37 21.11 17.50
C GLU A 484 -22.05 21.73 18.75
N LYS A 485 -22.54 22.98 18.68
CA LYS A 485 -23.20 23.66 19.82
C LYS A 485 -24.67 23.99 19.61
N GLU A 486 -25.26 23.54 18.51
CA GLU A 486 -26.71 23.56 18.32
C GLU A 486 -27.22 22.13 18.16
N ASP A 487 -27.29 21.41 19.28
CA ASP A 487 -28.37 20.47 19.63
C ASP A 487 -28.38 20.21 21.16
#